data_AF-A0A1F6YWP9-F1
#
_entry.id   AF-A0A1F6YWP9-F1
#
_cell.length_a   1.000
_cell.length_b   1.000
_cell.length_c   1.000
_cell.angle_alpha   90.00
_cell.angle_beta   90.00
_cell.angle_gamma   90.00
#
_symmetry.space_group_name_H-M   'P 1'
#
loop_
_entity.id
_entity.type
_entity.pdbx_description
1 polymer ?
#
loop_
_entity_poly.entity_id
_entity_poly.type
_entity_poly.pdbx_seq_one_letter_code
_entity_poly.pdbx_strand_id
1 'polypeptide(L)'
;MKTKSIVILLLFITVFSYLIFTNKNQDVENKWDFEKVIGQILYFSNDKQLKVDLYDIKYIGQLRTESNQPLFVLSAKGCAECDENQAIYIYSPSFGIVKENGVPIRYSYPGREYNYLDKKIVFESRMFHGKCTSQTGDSIVWFQKEYNPDGSYNESTFAIEVDGENIKETIIKDKILSINNITKNCKELPGIDFTTEP
;
A
#
# COMPACT_ATOMS: atom_id res chain seq x y z
N MET A 1 -57.88 76.15 -0.84
CA MET A 1 -58.26 74.78 -0.43
C MET A 1 -57.04 73.88 -0.65
N LYS A 2 -56.57 73.20 0.41
CA LYS A 2 -55.60 72.09 0.42
C LYS A 2 -54.15 72.41 -0.03
N THR A 3 -53.18 72.50 0.89
CA THR A 3 -52.34 71.39 1.44
C THR A 3 -51.47 70.73 0.36
N LYS A 4 -50.19 70.38 0.51
CA LYS A 4 -49.26 70.15 1.63
C LYS A 4 -47.91 69.80 0.94
N SER A 5 -46.76 70.26 1.43
CA SER A 5 -45.77 69.45 2.18
C SER A 5 -45.02 68.40 1.30
N ILE A 6 -43.67 68.47 1.19
CA ILE A 6 -42.68 67.74 2.03
C ILE A 6 -42.64 66.24 1.62
N VAL A 7 -41.54 65.53 1.36
CA VAL A 7 -40.09 65.71 1.62
C VAL A 7 -39.38 64.37 1.26
N ILE A 8 -38.04 64.33 1.39
CA ILE A 8 -37.17 63.14 1.71
C ILE A 8 -37.01 62.12 0.55
N LEU A 9 -35.88 62.11 -0.17
CA LEU A 9 -34.56 61.52 0.19
C LEU A 9 -34.69 60.04 0.59
N LEU A 10 -34.05 59.10 -0.12
CA LEU A 10 -33.56 57.79 0.33
C LEU A 10 -33.01 57.03 -0.91
N LEU A 11 -31.68 56.82 -0.99
CA LEU A 11 -30.98 55.57 -0.61
C LEU A 11 -31.13 54.50 -1.74
N PHE A 12 -30.09 53.96 -2.39
CA PHE A 12 -29.21 52.90 -1.88
C PHE A 12 -28.23 52.43 -2.99
N ILE A 13 -26.93 52.36 -2.64
CA ILE A 13 -25.98 51.24 -2.87
C ILE A 13 -25.52 50.86 -4.30
N THR A 14 -24.26 51.23 -4.54
CA THR A 14 -23.16 50.48 -5.17
C THR A 14 -23.45 49.10 -5.77
N VAL A 15 -23.32 48.97 -7.08
CA VAL A 15 -23.01 47.68 -7.74
C VAL A 15 -21.54 47.74 -8.17
N PHE A 16 -20.63 47.64 -7.19
CA PHE A 16 -19.26 47.23 -7.47
C PHE A 16 -19.36 45.75 -7.80
N SER A 17 -19.35 45.44 -9.09
CA SER A 17 -19.35 44.07 -9.60
C SER A 17 -18.04 43.42 -9.16
N TYR A 18 -18.08 42.79 -7.98
CA TYR A 18 -17.10 41.84 -7.53
C TYR A 18 -17.09 40.70 -8.56
N LEU A 19 -16.11 40.75 -9.46
CA LEU A 19 -15.54 39.55 -10.06
C LEU A 19 -14.97 38.73 -8.90
N ILE A 20 -15.82 37.93 -8.28
CA ILE A 20 -15.39 36.81 -7.44
C ILE A 20 -14.74 35.84 -8.42
N PHE A 21 -13.45 36.02 -8.68
CA PHE A 21 -12.59 34.90 -9.03
C PHE A 21 -12.73 33.93 -7.87
N THR A 22 -13.60 32.93 -8.05
CA THR A 22 -13.58 31.73 -7.24
C THR A 22 -12.23 31.09 -7.55
N ASN A 23 -11.23 31.48 -6.78
CA ASN A 23 -10.01 30.71 -6.63
C ASN A 23 -10.51 29.40 -6.02
N LYS A 24 -10.85 28.44 -6.88
CA LYS A 24 -10.89 27.04 -6.48
C LYS A 24 -9.47 26.80 -6.00
N ASN A 25 -9.26 26.94 -4.70
CA ASN A 25 -8.21 26.23 -4.01
C ASN A 25 -8.44 24.79 -4.44
N GLN A 26 -7.73 24.39 -5.48
CA GLN A 26 -7.39 23.00 -5.67
C GLN A 26 -6.56 22.73 -4.42
N ASP A 27 -7.23 22.18 -3.40
CA ASP A 27 -6.60 21.12 -2.64
C ASP A 27 -6.11 20.15 -3.71
N VAL A 28 -4.88 20.37 -4.17
CA VAL A 28 -4.08 19.36 -4.83
C VAL A 28 -3.83 18.38 -3.69
N GLU A 29 -4.86 17.60 -3.41
CA GLU A 29 -4.85 16.52 -2.45
C GLU A 29 -3.56 15.77 -2.73
N ASN A 30 -2.78 15.52 -1.68
CA ASN A 30 -1.43 14.99 -1.78
C ASN A 30 -1.48 13.49 -2.14
N LYS A 31 -2.27 13.17 -3.16
CA LYS A 31 -2.69 11.87 -3.63
C LYS A 31 -1.55 11.27 -4.42
N TRP A 32 -1.32 9.99 -4.16
CA TRP A 32 -0.30 9.18 -4.80
C TRP A 32 -1.02 8.19 -5.71
N ASP A 33 -1.54 8.70 -6.83
CA ASP A 33 -2.20 7.87 -7.83
C ASP A 33 -1.14 7.22 -8.71
N PHE A 34 -0.90 5.93 -8.53
CA PHE A 34 0.11 5.18 -9.28
C PHE A 34 -0.23 5.09 -10.77
N GLU A 35 0.75 5.35 -11.62
CA GLU A 35 0.61 5.28 -13.08
C GLU A 35 1.41 4.13 -13.69
N LYS A 36 2.71 4.05 -13.39
CA LYS A 36 3.62 3.06 -13.99
C LYS A 36 4.96 2.95 -13.25
N VAL A 37 5.70 1.90 -13.59
CA VAL A 37 7.11 1.71 -13.22
C VAL A 37 7.97 1.79 -14.48
N ILE A 38 9.10 2.51 -14.43
CA ILE A 38 10.15 2.46 -15.46
C ILE A 38 11.50 2.32 -14.77
N GLY A 39 12.17 1.18 -14.98
CA GLY A 39 13.40 0.84 -14.28
C GLY A 39 13.17 0.85 -12.76
N GLN A 40 13.91 1.69 -12.05
CA GLN A 40 13.84 1.83 -10.59
C GLN A 40 12.96 3.01 -10.12
N ILE A 41 12.14 3.56 -11.00
CA ILE A 41 11.33 4.76 -10.72
C ILE A 41 9.84 4.41 -10.81
N LEU A 42 9.11 4.69 -9.74
CA LEU A 42 7.66 4.72 -9.72
C LEU A 42 7.17 6.11 -10.12
N TYR A 43 6.25 6.15 -11.07
CA TYR A 43 5.59 7.35 -11.54
C TYR A 43 4.16 7.40 -11.02
N PHE A 44 3.79 8.55 -10.49
CA PHE A 44 2.46 8.86 -9.97
C PHE A 44 1.94 10.15 -10.62
N SER A 45 0.64 10.38 -10.52
CA SER A 45 0.03 11.59 -11.05
C SER A 45 0.61 12.88 -10.45
N ASN A 46 0.45 13.98 -11.18
CA ASN A 46 1.06 15.28 -10.90
C ASN A 46 2.60 15.24 -10.95
N ASP A 47 3.16 14.45 -11.87
CA ASP A 47 4.61 14.31 -12.11
C ASP A 47 5.43 13.85 -10.88
N LYS A 48 4.77 13.30 -9.87
CA LYS A 48 5.42 12.74 -8.68
C LYS A 48 6.20 11.49 -9.08
N GLN A 49 7.45 11.45 -8.66
CA GLN A 49 8.37 10.34 -8.94
C GLN A 49 8.98 9.85 -7.65
N LEU A 50 9.14 8.54 -7.54
CA LEU A 50 9.84 7.91 -6.43
C LEU A 50 10.88 6.95 -7.00
N LYS A 51 12.15 7.32 -6.83
CA LYS A 51 13.26 6.40 -7.09
C LYS A 51 13.42 5.47 -5.89
N VAL A 52 13.52 4.17 -6.16
CA VAL A 52 13.79 3.15 -5.15
C VAL A 52 15.06 2.38 -5.51
N ASP A 53 15.72 1.76 -4.55
CA ASP A 53 16.91 0.93 -4.80
C ASP A 53 16.52 -0.56 -4.82
N LEU A 54 15.69 -0.92 -5.79
CA LEU A 54 15.12 -2.25 -6.00
C LEU A 54 15.08 -2.55 -7.50
N TYR A 55 14.95 -3.82 -7.87
CA TYR A 55 14.96 -4.28 -9.26
C TYR A 55 13.70 -5.09 -9.60
N ASP A 56 13.37 -5.20 -10.88
CA ASP A 56 12.18 -5.93 -11.38
C ASP A 56 10.87 -5.55 -10.67
N ILE A 57 10.70 -4.25 -10.44
CA ILE A 57 9.65 -3.71 -9.57
C ILE A 57 8.27 -3.87 -10.22
N LYS A 58 7.32 -4.35 -9.41
CA LYS A 58 5.88 -4.29 -9.66
C LYS A 58 5.20 -3.60 -8.48
N TYR A 59 4.39 -2.59 -8.78
CA TYR A 59 3.53 -1.96 -7.80
C TYR A 59 2.35 -2.86 -7.47
N ILE A 60 2.16 -3.20 -6.19
CA ILE A 60 1.06 -4.05 -5.73
C ILE A 60 -0.07 -3.18 -5.16
N GLY A 61 0.29 -2.14 -4.40
CA GLY A 61 -0.69 -1.25 -3.77
C GLY A 61 -0.05 -0.32 -2.75
N GLN A 62 -0.89 0.25 -1.90
CA GLN A 62 -0.49 1.16 -0.84
C GLN A 62 -1.26 0.86 0.45
N LEU A 63 -0.60 1.09 1.58
CA LEU A 63 -1.21 1.17 2.90
C LEU A 63 -1.29 2.64 3.30
N ARG A 64 -2.44 3.06 3.84
CA ARG A 64 -2.66 4.45 4.26
C ARG A 64 -2.17 4.66 5.68
N THR A 65 -1.37 5.71 5.89
CA THR A 65 -0.96 6.18 7.23
C THR A 65 -1.84 7.34 7.71
N GLU A 66 -1.69 7.71 8.98
CA GLU A 66 -2.41 8.83 9.58
C GLU A 66 -2.07 10.18 8.94
N SER A 67 -0.82 10.37 8.50
CA SER A 67 -0.38 11.61 7.84
C SER A 67 -0.74 11.72 6.34
N ASN A 68 -1.53 10.78 5.81
CA ASN A 68 -1.80 10.63 4.37
C ASN A 68 -0.55 10.37 3.50
N GLN A 69 0.60 10.03 4.09
CA GLN A 69 1.73 9.52 3.33
C GLN A 69 1.57 8.00 3.13
N PRO A 70 1.46 7.51 1.89
CA PRO A 70 1.30 6.08 1.69
C PRO A 70 2.59 5.32 2.00
N LEU A 71 2.42 4.11 2.50
CA LEU A 71 3.45 3.08 2.41
C LEU A 71 3.16 2.24 1.16
N PHE A 72 4.10 2.15 0.24
CA PHE A 72 3.94 1.37 -0.98
C PHE A 72 4.30 -0.09 -0.77
N VAL A 73 3.47 -0.97 -1.30
CA VAL A 73 3.69 -2.41 -1.33
C VAL A 73 4.24 -2.76 -2.70
N LEU A 74 5.49 -3.18 -2.74
CA LEU A 74 6.22 -3.46 -3.97
C LEU A 74 6.61 -4.92 -4.02
N SER A 75 6.44 -5.53 -5.18
CA SER A 75 7.14 -6.76 -5.50
C SER A 75 8.42 -6.41 -6.22
N ALA A 76 9.58 -6.87 -5.74
CA ALA A 76 10.87 -6.56 -6.35
C ALA A 76 11.93 -7.60 -6.00
N LYS A 77 13.14 -7.43 -6.53
CA LYS A 77 14.39 -8.05 -6.08
C LYS A 77 15.29 -7.03 -5.39
N GLY A 78 16.09 -7.48 -4.43
CA GLY A 78 17.07 -6.65 -3.73
C GLY A 78 18.32 -6.33 -4.56
N CYS A 79 18.66 -7.17 -5.53
CA CYS A 79 19.82 -7.00 -6.42
C CYS A 79 19.49 -7.15 -7.91
N ALA A 80 20.34 -6.54 -8.74
CA ALA A 80 20.38 -6.78 -10.17
C ALA A 80 21.26 -8.00 -10.47
N GLU A 81 20.88 -8.78 -11.50
CA GLU A 81 21.70 -9.88 -12.04
C GLU A 81 22.10 -10.95 -11.01
N CYS A 82 21.26 -11.14 -9.98
CA CYS A 82 21.40 -12.18 -8.98
C CYS A 82 20.27 -13.21 -9.10
N ASP A 83 20.46 -14.34 -8.44
CA ASP A 83 19.50 -15.43 -8.30
C ASP A 83 18.46 -15.19 -7.19
N GLU A 84 18.48 -14.00 -6.57
CA GLU A 84 17.49 -13.64 -5.55
C GLU A 84 16.07 -13.74 -6.10
N ASN A 85 15.22 -14.40 -5.33
CA ASN A 85 13.80 -14.52 -5.62
C ASN A 85 13.08 -13.18 -5.48
N GLN A 86 11.98 -13.04 -6.22
CA GLN A 86 11.07 -11.93 -6.04
C GLN A 86 10.51 -11.95 -4.61
N ALA A 87 10.49 -10.80 -3.96
CA ALA A 87 9.95 -10.62 -2.62
C ALA A 87 8.99 -9.44 -2.55
N ILE A 88 8.32 -9.28 -1.41
CA ILE A 88 7.48 -8.13 -1.10
C ILE A 88 8.26 -7.21 -0.17
N TYR A 89 8.32 -5.94 -0.55
CA TYR A 89 8.92 -4.85 0.22
C TYR A 89 7.87 -3.79 0.52
N ILE A 90 8.00 -3.16 1.69
CA ILE A 90 7.22 -1.99 2.06
C ILE A 90 8.13 -0.77 2.02
N TYR A 91 7.69 0.26 1.31
CA TYR A 91 8.49 1.45 1.01
C TYR A 91 7.76 2.73 1.40
N SER A 92 8.42 3.61 2.14
CA SER A 92 7.94 4.96 2.47
C SER A 92 8.66 6.02 1.62
N PRO A 93 7.96 7.00 1.04
CA PRO A 93 8.60 8.18 0.44
C PRO A 93 9.53 8.93 1.39
N SER A 94 9.27 8.89 2.70
CA SER A 94 10.01 9.66 3.70
C SER A 94 11.29 9.00 4.18
N PHE A 95 11.32 7.67 4.30
CA PHE A 95 12.46 6.95 4.91
C PHE A 95 12.95 5.74 4.10
N GLY A 96 12.37 5.50 2.93
CA GLY A 96 12.75 4.40 2.04
C GLY A 96 12.13 3.06 2.44
N ILE A 97 12.84 1.97 2.13
CA ILE A 97 12.42 0.60 2.49
C ILE A 97 12.33 0.50 4.02
N VAL A 98 11.26 -0.13 4.52
CA VAL A 98 11.13 -0.45 5.94
C VAL A 98 12.23 -1.43 6.36
N LYS A 99 12.85 -1.15 7.51
CA LYS A 99 13.99 -1.91 8.03
C LYS A 99 13.73 -2.39 9.45
N GLU A 100 14.24 -3.56 9.76
CA GLU A 100 14.36 -4.07 11.13
C GLU A 100 15.85 -4.14 11.47
N ASN A 101 16.26 -3.53 12.59
CA ASN A 101 17.67 -3.46 13.01
C ASN A 101 18.62 -2.96 11.90
N GLY A 102 18.14 -2.05 11.04
CA GLY A 102 18.90 -1.48 9.92
C GLY A 102 18.92 -2.32 8.64
N VAL A 103 18.33 -3.52 8.65
CA VAL A 103 18.28 -4.44 7.51
C VAL A 103 16.91 -4.31 6.82
N PRO A 104 16.84 -4.19 5.47
CA PRO A 104 15.57 -4.20 4.75
C PRO A 104 14.75 -5.45 5.07
N ILE A 105 13.49 -5.27 5.46
CA ILE A 105 12.60 -6.39 5.69
C ILE A 105 12.16 -6.95 4.34
N ARG A 106 12.32 -8.26 4.16
CA ARG A 106 11.99 -8.99 2.93
C ARG A 106 10.89 -10.00 3.25
N TYR A 107 9.70 -9.78 2.72
CA TYR A 107 8.58 -10.72 2.88
C TYR A 107 8.48 -11.65 1.68
N SER A 108 8.01 -12.88 1.89
CA SER A 108 7.87 -13.85 0.80
C SER A 108 6.81 -13.41 -0.22
N TYR A 109 7.11 -13.59 -1.50
CA TYR A 109 6.14 -13.46 -2.57
C TYR A 109 5.20 -14.68 -2.56
N PRO A 110 3.88 -14.51 -2.79
CA PRO A 110 2.95 -15.63 -2.73
C PRO A 110 3.24 -16.70 -3.80
N GLY A 111 2.82 -17.94 -3.53
CA GLY A 111 2.97 -19.07 -4.42
C GLY A 111 3.69 -20.24 -3.76
N ARG A 112 4.46 -21.02 -4.53
CA ARG A 112 5.13 -22.22 -4.05
C ARG A 112 6.62 -22.15 -4.29
N GLU A 113 7.37 -22.48 -3.25
CA GLU A 113 8.81 -22.61 -3.30
C GLU A 113 9.21 -24.07 -3.26
N TYR A 114 10.08 -24.45 -4.17
CA TYR A 114 10.64 -25.79 -4.28
C TYR A 114 12.13 -25.77 -3.96
N ASN A 115 12.62 -26.76 -3.22
CA ASN A 115 14.05 -26.92 -3.01
C ASN A 115 14.79 -27.02 -4.36
N TYR A 116 15.86 -26.24 -4.52
CA TYR A 116 16.57 -26.17 -5.80
C TYR A 116 17.21 -27.50 -6.23
N LEU A 117 17.59 -28.37 -5.29
CA LEU A 117 18.24 -29.66 -5.53
C LEU A 117 17.23 -30.76 -5.86
N ASP A 118 16.30 -31.04 -4.94
CA ASP A 118 15.43 -32.21 -5.03
C ASP A 118 14.01 -31.91 -5.54
N LYS A 119 13.71 -30.63 -5.80
CA LYS A 119 12.43 -30.12 -6.33
C LYS A 119 11.22 -30.45 -5.44
N LYS A 120 11.42 -30.78 -4.17
CA LYS A 120 10.31 -30.92 -3.22
C LYS A 120 9.82 -29.55 -2.79
N ILE A 121 8.53 -29.43 -2.55
CA ILE A 121 7.95 -28.22 -1.97
C ILE A 121 8.51 -28.01 -0.57
N VAL A 122 8.97 -26.79 -0.28
CA VAL A 122 9.47 -26.38 1.04
C VAL A 122 8.60 -25.29 1.65
N PHE A 123 7.90 -24.51 0.81
CA PHE A 123 7.06 -23.42 1.26
C PHE A 123 5.88 -23.20 0.30
N GLU A 124 4.71 -22.90 0.86
CA GLU A 124 3.53 -22.44 0.10
C GLU A 124 2.95 -21.23 0.82
N SER A 125 2.61 -20.17 0.08
CA SER A 125 1.91 -19.04 0.67
C SER A 125 0.88 -18.39 -0.25
N ARG A 126 -0.09 -17.74 0.38
CA ARG A 126 -1.06 -16.86 -0.28
C ARG A 126 -1.02 -15.51 0.40
N MET A 127 -1.05 -14.45 -0.38
CA MET A 127 -0.99 -13.08 0.12
C MET A 127 -2.24 -12.31 -0.31
N PHE A 128 -2.81 -11.60 0.64
CA PHE A 128 -3.98 -10.74 0.44
C PHE A 128 -3.65 -9.32 0.87
N HIS A 129 -4.16 -8.33 0.15
CA HIS A 129 -3.97 -6.92 0.51
C HIS A 129 -5.28 -6.14 0.36
N GLY A 130 -5.42 -5.06 1.13
CA GLY A 130 -6.65 -4.26 1.22
C GLY A 130 -7.20 -4.28 2.64
N LYS A 131 -8.52 -4.28 2.82
CA LYS A 131 -9.12 -4.25 4.17
C LYS A 131 -9.31 -5.66 4.71
N CYS A 132 -8.21 -6.30 5.07
CA CYS A 132 -8.17 -7.75 5.34
C CYS A 132 -8.40 -8.16 6.77
N THR A 133 -8.07 -7.28 7.71
CA THR A 133 -8.29 -7.51 9.12
C THR A 133 -9.51 -6.72 9.58
N SER A 134 -10.12 -7.14 10.69
CA SER A 134 -11.23 -6.41 11.31
C SER A 134 -10.79 -5.10 11.98
N GLN A 135 -9.48 -4.87 12.05
CA GLN A 135 -8.86 -3.65 12.56
C GLN A 135 -8.98 -2.52 11.54
N THR A 136 -8.93 -1.28 12.01
CA THR A 136 -9.10 -0.09 11.16
C THR A 136 -7.91 0.07 10.22
N GLY A 137 -8.13 -0.04 8.91
CA GLY A 137 -7.15 0.34 7.90
C GLY A 137 -6.98 -0.67 6.77
N ASP A 138 -6.04 -0.38 5.87
CA ASP A 138 -5.54 -1.34 4.91
C ASP A 138 -4.47 -2.21 5.59
N SER A 139 -4.46 -3.50 5.30
CA SER A 139 -3.53 -4.49 5.80
C SER A 139 -3.10 -5.46 4.70
N ILE A 140 -2.03 -6.18 4.99
CA ILE A 140 -1.54 -7.27 4.15
C ILE A 140 -1.53 -8.52 5.00
N VAL A 141 -2.03 -9.64 4.48
CA VAL A 141 -2.12 -10.89 5.22
C VAL A 141 -1.49 -12.01 4.42
N TRP A 142 -0.65 -12.80 5.07
CA TRP A 142 -0.08 -14.03 4.53
C TRP A 142 -0.66 -15.24 5.24
N PHE A 143 -1.03 -16.24 4.45
CA PHE A 143 -1.25 -17.60 4.92
C PHE A 143 -0.10 -18.45 4.39
N GLN A 144 0.61 -19.15 5.28
CA GLN A 144 1.85 -19.81 4.94
C GLN A 144 1.86 -21.26 5.43
N LYS A 145 2.56 -22.10 4.67
CA LYS A 145 2.90 -23.48 5.02
C LYS A 145 4.38 -23.68 4.81
N GLU A 146 5.08 -24.08 5.85
CA GLU A 146 6.47 -24.52 5.79
C GLU A 146 6.53 -26.04 5.88
N TYR A 147 7.08 -26.69 4.87
CA TYR A 147 7.14 -28.14 4.77
C TYR A 147 8.40 -28.69 5.41
N ASN A 148 8.24 -29.67 6.29
CA ASN A 148 9.31 -30.42 6.91
C ASN A 148 9.82 -31.53 5.97
N PRO A 149 11.04 -32.06 6.19
CA PRO A 149 11.60 -33.14 5.36
C PRO A 149 10.77 -34.43 5.29
N ASP A 150 9.92 -34.68 6.30
CA ASP A 150 9.02 -35.83 6.37
C ASP A 150 7.69 -35.62 5.63
N GLY A 151 7.48 -34.43 5.04
CA GLY A 151 6.27 -34.04 4.32
C GLY A 151 5.16 -33.48 5.20
N SER A 152 5.32 -33.44 6.53
CA SER A 152 4.46 -32.65 7.41
C SER A 152 4.69 -31.15 7.18
N TYR A 153 3.79 -30.28 7.64
CA TYR A 153 3.97 -28.84 7.51
C TYR A 153 3.49 -28.08 8.74
N ASN A 154 4.11 -26.92 8.97
CA ASN A 154 3.67 -25.93 9.94
C ASN A 154 2.88 -24.84 9.23
N GLU A 155 1.70 -24.50 9.76
CA GLU A 155 0.92 -23.38 9.25
C GLU A 155 1.13 -22.14 10.12
N SER A 156 1.30 -21.00 9.46
CA SER A 156 1.30 -19.71 10.12
C SER A 156 0.44 -18.73 9.34
N THR A 157 -0.05 -17.72 10.05
CA THR A 157 -0.73 -16.59 9.45
C THR A 157 -0.22 -15.35 10.14
N PHE A 158 0.16 -14.34 9.38
CA PHE A 158 0.52 -13.05 9.92
C PHE A 158 -0.04 -11.93 9.07
N ALA A 159 -0.20 -10.77 9.69
CA ALA A 159 -0.61 -9.56 9.03
C ALA A 159 0.41 -8.45 9.25
N ILE A 160 0.51 -7.58 8.25
CA ILE A 160 1.13 -6.27 8.36
C ILE A 160 0.02 -5.24 8.40
N GLU A 161 0.03 -4.43 9.45
CA GLU A 161 -0.89 -3.33 9.68
C GLU A 161 -0.11 -2.03 9.85
N VAL A 162 -0.74 -0.89 9.62
CA VAL A 162 -0.14 0.42 9.84
C VAL A 162 -0.35 0.85 11.29
N ASP A 163 0.72 1.31 11.94
CA ASP A 163 0.73 1.86 13.30
C ASP A 163 1.37 3.25 13.27
N GLY A 164 0.53 4.28 13.18
CA GLY A 164 0.96 5.66 12.88
C GLY A 164 1.62 5.75 11.50
N GLU A 165 2.93 6.00 11.48
CA GLU A 165 3.76 6.03 10.26
C GLU A 165 4.62 4.77 10.06
N ASN A 166 4.52 3.82 10.99
CA ASN A 166 5.26 2.57 10.96
C ASN A 166 4.36 1.42 10.51
N ILE A 167 4.97 0.26 10.31
CA ILE A 167 4.25 -1.00 10.19
C ILE A 167 4.37 -1.79 11.48
N LYS A 168 3.37 -2.60 11.74
CA LYS A 168 3.36 -3.61 12.79
C LYS A 168 3.06 -4.96 12.18
N GLU A 169 3.95 -5.91 12.42
CA GLU A 169 3.72 -7.31 12.10
C GLU A 169 3.01 -7.99 13.27
N THR A 170 1.95 -8.75 12.98
CA THR A 170 1.19 -9.49 13.98
C THR A 170 0.97 -10.92 13.52
N ILE A 171 1.46 -11.89 14.31
CA ILE A 171 1.12 -13.31 14.12
C ILE A 171 -0.31 -13.53 14.60
N ILE A 172 -1.14 -14.05 13.70
CA ILE A 172 -2.54 -14.34 13.94
C ILE A 172 -2.65 -15.79 14.40
N LYS A 173 -2.79 -15.96 15.72
CA LYS A 173 -2.94 -17.30 16.34
C LYS A 173 -4.37 -17.84 16.29
N ASP A 174 -5.35 -16.96 16.03
CA ASP A 174 -6.76 -17.30 16.16
C ASP A 174 -7.31 -17.94 14.88
N LYS A 175 -7.77 -19.19 14.97
CA LYS A 175 -8.30 -19.96 13.82
C LYS A 175 -9.57 -19.36 13.20
N ILE A 176 -10.20 -18.39 13.88
CA ILE A 176 -11.43 -17.72 13.44
C ILE A 176 -11.18 -16.88 12.17
N LEU A 177 -9.94 -16.43 11.95
CA LEU A 177 -9.51 -15.80 10.70
C LEU A 177 -9.21 -16.86 9.63
N SER A 178 -10.23 -17.66 9.32
CA SER A 178 -10.19 -18.52 8.14
C SER A 178 -10.12 -17.65 6.87
N ILE A 179 -9.45 -18.14 5.84
CA ILE A 179 -9.29 -17.44 4.55
C ILE A 179 -10.63 -16.90 4.00
N ASN A 180 -11.72 -17.63 4.26
CA ASN A 180 -13.08 -17.26 3.83
C ASN A 180 -13.63 -16.00 4.51
N ASN A 181 -13.15 -15.67 5.71
CA ASN A 181 -13.59 -14.47 6.45
C ASN A 181 -12.77 -13.24 6.06
N ILE A 182 -11.49 -13.42 5.72
CA ILE A 182 -10.57 -12.33 5.34
C ILE A 182 -10.84 -11.84 3.91
N THR A 183 -11.25 -12.70 2.99
CA THR A 183 -11.27 -12.37 1.55
C THR A 183 -12.34 -11.37 1.10
N LYS A 184 -13.33 -11.01 1.92
CA LYS A 184 -14.48 -10.20 1.44
C LYS A 184 -14.10 -8.80 0.95
N ASN A 185 -13.08 -8.17 1.53
CA ASN A 185 -12.63 -6.82 1.19
C ASN A 185 -11.14 -6.78 0.80
N CYS A 186 -10.58 -7.93 0.42
CA CYS A 186 -9.19 -8.07 0.01
C CYS A 186 -9.08 -8.46 -1.43
N LYS A 187 -7.89 -8.20 -1.98
CA LYS A 187 -7.44 -8.74 -3.25
C LYS A 187 -6.33 -9.72 -2.97
N GLU A 188 -6.45 -10.91 -3.54
CA GLU A 188 -5.36 -11.87 -3.56
C GLU A 188 -4.32 -11.41 -4.59
N LEU A 189 -3.05 -11.43 -4.19
CA LEU A 189 -1.96 -11.29 -5.14
C LEU A 189 -1.69 -12.68 -5.74
N PRO A 190 -1.75 -12.86 -7.08
CA PRO A 190 -1.48 -14.15 -7.69
C PRO A 190 -0.09 -14.68 -7.33
N GLY A 191 -0.04 -15.93 -6.92
CA GLY A 191 1.22 -16.59 -6.61
C GLY A 191 1.98 -17.07 -7.84
N ILE A 192 3.29 -17.32 -7.68
CA ILE A 192 4.15 -17.95 -8.69
C ILE A 192 4.89 -19.14 -8.08
N ASP A 193 5.28 -20.08 -8.94
CA ASP A 193 6.16 -21.19 -8.54
C ASP A 193 7.62 -20.77 -8.75
N PHE A 194 8.46 -20.98 -7.74
CA PHE A 194 9.89 -20.65 -7.78
C PHE A 194 10.72 -21.67 -6.98
N THR A 195 12.04 -21.58 -7.08
CA THR A 195 12.94 -22.44 -6.30
C THR A 195 13.64 -21.65 -5.22
N THR A 196 14.07 -22.32 -4.16
CA THR A 196 15.01 -21.73 -3.19
C THR A 196 16.25 -21.21 -3.91
N GLU A 197 16.81 -20.13 -3.38
CA GLU A 197 18.13 -19.63 -3.81
C GLU A 197 19.19 -20.72 -3.52
N PRO A 198 20.18 -20.93 -4.42
CA PRO A 198 21.14 -22.04 -4.34
C PRO A 198 22.17 -21.95 -3.21
#